data_AF-A0A370VX02-F1
#
_entry.id   AF-A0A370VX02-F1
#
_cell.length_a   1.000
_cell.length_b   1.000
_cell.length_c   1.000
_cell.angle_alpha   90.00
_cell.angle_beta   90.00
_cell.angle_gamma   90.00
#
_symmetry.space_group_name_H-M   'P 1'
#
loop_
_entity.id
_entity.type
_entity.pdbx_description
1 polymer ?
#
loop_
_entity_poly.entity_id
_entity_poly.type
_entity_poly.pdbx_seq_one_letter_code
_entity_poly.pdbx_strand_id
1 'polypeptide(L)'
;MGTIEDRGELSSEARHLAKKARTQLQAAREAINSRDTPMSLLSGSVMDRTWANIHRAEVSILRLSGEAELAWWGREVLARAQQHLGDEDPLRNELESQLRSNGHHVNNHFRDLAVRALRAANDAQDLERARARSFRNILLTSVLVTSVIAGLIVLWAYYDPAAIAQKLCFRPQANLVCPISGTPRGGDVLIVEFFGLCGAALAGAVSLRHMQGTATPYMVPICLLLLRLPIGALAAVFGLLVVQGGFVPGLTDLDSSAQILAWALVFGVAQETVTRLVDQQGKRVLSNVRGPSRGFEDDDEPNER
;
A
#
# COMPACT_ATOMS: atom_id res chain seq x y z
N MET A 1 39.37 20.95 11.07
CA MET A 1 39.27 20.26 9.77
C MET A 1 40.50 19.36 9.65
N GLY A 2 40.52 18.26 10.41
CA GLY A 2 41.65 17.32 10.44
C GLY A 2 41.35 16.17 9.50
N THR A 3 42.16 16.03 8.46
CA THR A 3 42.12 14.96 7.47
C THR A 3 42.30 13.61 8.17
N ILE A 4 41.56 12.60 7.72
CA ILE A 4 41.46 11.23 8.27
C ILE A 4 42.75 10.40 8.08
N GLU A 5 43.91 11.03 7.85
CA GLU A 5 45.15 10.34 7.50
C GLU A 5 46.04 9.94 8.69
N ASP A 6 45.66 10.25 9.94
CA ASP A 6 46.49 9.97 11.12
C ASP A 6 45.97 8.83 12.02
N ARG A 7 45.42 7.76 11.41
CA ARG A 7 45.18 6.48 12.13
C ARG A 7 45.96 5.38 11.43
N GLY A 8 46.82 4.72 12.21
CA GLY A 8 47.66 3.60 11.79
C GLY A 8 46.93 2.58 10.92
N GLU A 9 47.72 1.90 10.08
CA GLU A 9 47.26 0.99 9.04
C GLU A 9 46.00 0.21 9.43
N LEU A 10 44.88 0.51 8.76
CA LEU A 10 43.66 -0.29 8.85
C LEU A 10 44.02 -1.77 8.66
N SER A 11 43.58 -2.61 9.59
CA SER A 11 43.74 -4.06 9.49
C SER A 11 43.20 -4.56 8.14
N SER A 12 43.71 -5.67 7.64
CA SER A 12 43.25 -6.28 6.38
C SER A 12 41.74 -6.50 6.37
N GLU A 13 41.17 -6.90 7.51
CA GLU A 13 39.72 -7.04 7.71
C GLU A 13 38.97 -5.71 7.61
N ALA A 14 39.49 -4.65 8.23
CA ALA A 14 38.88 -3.33 8.19
C ALA A 14 38.88 -2.75 6.77
N ARG A 15 39.98 -2.95 6.01
CA ARG A 15 40.06 -2.61 4.58
C ARG A 15 39.02 -3.36 3.75
N HIS A 16 38.85 -4.66 4.02
CA HIS A 16 37.86 -5.48 3.32
C HIS A 16 36.41 -5.01 3.60
N LEU A 17 36.09 -4.73 4.86
CA LEU A 17 34.78 -4.19 5.26
C LEU A 17 34.52 -2.81 4.65
N ALA A 18 35.52 -1.91 4.62
CA ALA A 18 35.39 -0.59 4.02
C ALA A 18 35.14 -0.67 2.51
N LYS A 19 35.85 -1.57 1.82
CA LYS A 19 35.62 -1.87 0.40
C LYS A 19 34.19 -2.37 0.17
N LYS A 20 33.72 -3.31 1.00
CA LYS A 20 32.35 -3.83 0.94
C LYS A 20 31.30 -2.73 1.13
N ALA A 21 31.48 -1.86 2.13
CA ALA A 21 30.57 -0.74 2.39
C ALA A 21 30.49 0.22 1.19
N ARG A 22 31.64 0.58 0.60
CA ARG A 22 31.69 1.39 -0.63
C ARG A 22 30.95 0.73 -1.79
N THR A 23 31.13 -0.58 -2.00
CA THR A 23 30.40 -1.31 -3.04
C THR A 23 28.89 -1.29 -2.82
N GLN A 24 28.41 -1.43 -1.59
CA GLN A 24 26.97 -1.33 -1.30
C GLN A 24 26.44 0.08 -1.57
N LEU A 25 27.13 1.13 -1.11
CA LEU A 25 26.72 2.51 -1.38
C LEU A 25 26.73 2.86 -2.87
N GLN A 26 27.70 2.34 -3.62
CA GLN A 26 27.74 2.48 -5.07
C GLN A 26 26.55 1.76 -5.73
N ALA A 27 26.23 0.53 -5.31
CA ALA A 27 25.07 -0.20 -5.81
C ALA A 27 23.74 0.52 -5.48
N ALA A 28 23.63 1.14 -4.30
CA ALA A 28 22.48 1.98 -3.96
C ALA A 28 22.37 3.20 -4.89
N ARG A 29 23.50 3.86 -5.18
CA ARG A 29 23.54 5.01 -6.08
C ARG A 29 23.22 4.64 -7.52
N GLU A 30 23.72 3.50 -7.99
CA GLU A 30 23.41 2.95 -9.31
C GLU A 30 21.94 2.56 -9.43
N ALA A 31 21.34 1.99 -8.37
CA ALA A 31 19.92 1.69 -8.34
C ALA A 31 19.06 2.96 -8.47
N ILE A 32 19.42 4.06 -7.80
CA ILE A 32 18.71 5.35 -7.92
C ILE A 32 18.91 5.98 -9.32
N ASN A 33 20.12 5.87 -9.87
CA ASN A 33 20.50 6.53 -11.12
C ASN A 33 20.17 5.73 -12.38
N SER A 34 19.74 4.47 -12.26
CA SER A 34 19.35 3.69 -13.43
C SER A 34 18.19 4.39 -14.14
N ARG A 35 18.33 4.63 -15.46
CA ARG A 35 17.24 5.17 -16.29
C ARG A 35 16.05 4.22 -16.20
N ASP A 36 15.12 4.57 -15.35
CA ASP A 36 14.03 3.69 -14.98
C ASP A 36 12.99 3.60 -16.09
N THR A 37 12.54 2.39 -16.34
CA THR A 37 11.30 2.19 -17.08
C THR A 37 10.14 2.64 -16.17
N PRO A 38 9.05 3.21 -16.71
CA PRO A 38 7.90 3.60 -15.89
C PRO A 38 7.38 2.47 -15.00
N MET A 39 7.58 1.21 -15.42
CA MET A 39 7.24 0.01 -14.66
C MET A 39 8.15 -0.26 -13.44
N SER A 40 9.44 0.12 -13.46
CA SER A 40 10.35 -0.07 -12.31
C SER A 40 10.05 0.93 -11.20
N LEU A 41 9.71 2.18 -11.56
CA LEU A 41 9.17 3.20 -10.67
C LEU A 41 7.84 2.77 -10.07
N LEU A 42 6.96 2.17 -10.88
CA LEU A 42 5.73 1.60 -10.38
C LEU A 42 6.01 0.39 -9.48
N SER A 43 7.01 -0.47 -9.72
CA SER A 43 7.19 -1.69 -8.91
C SER A 43 7.72 -1.46 -7.48
N GLY A 44 8.41 -0.33 -7.23
CA GLY A 44 9.12 -0.07 -5.95
C GLY A 44 10.42 -0.86 -5.77
N SER A 45 10.79 -1.73 -6.71
CA SER A 45 11.99 -2.58 -6.64
C SER A 45 13.31 -1.81 -6.61
N VAL A 46 13.34 -0.60 -7.17
CA VAL A 46 14.47 0.32 -7.10
C VAL A 46 14.66 0.81 -5.66
N MET A 47 13.58 1.26 -5.03
CA MET A 47 13.58 1.71 -3.64
C MET A 47 14.05 0.59 -2.70
N ASP A 48 13.55 -0.64 -2.88
CA ASP A 48 13.95 -1.78 -2.07
C ASP A 48 15.45 -2.13 -2.23
N ARG A 49 15.96 -2.14 -3.47
CA ARG A 49 17.39 -2.38 -3.73
C ARG A 49 18.26 -1.30 -3.10
N THR A 50 17.84 -0.04 -3.19
CA THR A 50 18.55 1.09 -2.57
C THR A 50 18.61 0.93 -1.06
N TRP A 51 17.47 0.71 -0.40
CA TRP A 51 17.41 0.55 1.06
C TRP A 51 18.19 -0.66 1.56
N ALA A 52 18.07 -1.82 0.92
CA ALA A 52 18.80 -3.01 1.31
C ALA A 52 20.33 -2.79 1.25
N ASN A 53 20.82 -2.07 0.24
CA ASN A 53 22.23 -1.71 0.14
C ASN A 53 22.64 -0.68 1.21
N ILE A 54 21.80 0.33 1.50
CA ILE A 54 22.04 1.31 2.57
C ILE A 54 22.13 0.61 3.94
N HIS A 55 21.15 -0.22 4.31
CA HIS A 55 21.16 -0.94 5.59
C HIS A 55 22.40 -1.81 5.77
N ARG A 56 22.85 -2.49 4.70
CA ARG A 56 24.10 -3.28 4.72
C ARG A 56 25.33 -2.39 4.88
N ALA A 57 25.34 -1.21 4.27
CA ALA A 57 26.40 -0.24 4.44
C ALA A 57 26.44 0.31 5.87
N GLU A 58 25.29 0.68 6.45
CA GLU A 58 25.19 1.17 7.84
C GLU A 58 25.77 0.18 8.86
N VAL A 59 25.39 -1.11 8.74
CA VAL A 59 25.95 -2.17 9.60
C VAL A 59 27.46 -2.29 9.43
N SER A 60 27.98 -2.08 8.21
CA SER A 60 29.43 -2.13 7.94
C SER A 60 30.14 -0.89 8.49
N ILE A 61 29.52 0.29 8.43
CA ILE A 61 30.05 1.54 8.98
C ILE A 61 30.13 1.45 10.50
N LEU A 62 29.07 1.00 11.18
CA LEU A 62 29.07 0.82 12.64
C LEU A 62 30.17 -0.15 13.11
N ARG A 63 30.46 -1.20 12.34
CA ARG A 63 31.57 -2.13 12.64
C ARG A 63 32.94 -1.46 12.55
N LEU A 64 33.09 -0.48 11.66
CA LEU A 64 34.35 0.21 11.37
C LEU A 64 34.55 1.49 12.20
N SER A 65 33.48 2.06 12.76
CA SER A 65 33.54 3.29 13.54
C SER A 65 34.54 3.18 14.69
N GLY A 66 35.34 4.23 14.85
CA GLY A 66 36.26 4.36 15.98
C GLY A 66 35.53 4.72 17.27
N GLU A 67 36.22 4.65 18.41
CA GLU A 67 35.61 4.84 19.74
C GLU A 67 34.88 6.19 19.89
N ALA A 68 35.46 7.27 19.39
CA ALA A 68 34.84 8.59 19.43
C ALA A 68 33.53 8.70 18.62
N GLU A 69 33.41 7.95 17.52
CA GLU A 69 32.19 7.92 16.70
C GLU A 69 31.15 6.96 17.26
N LEU A 70 31.58 5.81 17.80
CA LEU A 70 30.70 4.82 18.43
C LEU A 70 29.84 5.44 19.55
N ALA A 71 30.41 6.39 20.30
CA ALA A 71 29.68 7.14 21.31
C ALA A 71 28.38 7.79 20.77
N TRP A 72 28.34 8.22 19.51
CA TRP A 72 27.17 8.86 18.89
C TRP A 72 26.13 7.87 18.35
N TRP A 73 26.55 6.65 18.01
CA TRP A 73 25.67 5.61 17.47
C TRP A 73 24.66 5.07 18.50
N GLY A 74 24.93 5.20 19.80
CA GLY A 74 24.07 4.61 20.84
C GLY A 74 22.62 5.05 20.77
N ARG A 75 22.38 6.36 20.63
CA ARG A 75 21.01 6.89 20.49
C ARG A 75 20.34 6.48 19.19
N GLU A 76 21.06 6.50 18.07
CA GLU A 76 20.53 6.13 16.76
C GLU A 76 20.13 4.64 16.71
N VAL A 77 21.02 3.75 17.18
CA VAL A 77 20.74 2.31 17.19
C VAL A 77 19.61 1.99 18.16
N LEU A 78 19.57 2.62 19.34
CA LEU A 78 18.48 2.44 20.28
C LEU A 78 17.14 2.92 19.71
N ALA A 79 17.11 4.10 19.09
CA ALA A 79 15.89 4.64 18.48
C ALA A 79 15.36 3.70 17.39
N ARG A 80 16.22 3.17 16.51
CA ARG A 80 15.81 2.21 15.48
C ARG A 80 15.36 0.86 16.05
N ALA A 81 16.06 0.38 17.08
CA ALA A 81 15.67 -0.84 17.78
C ALA A 81 14.30 -0.68 18.44
N GLN A 82 14.06 0.41 19.16
CA GLN A 82 12.75 0.74 19.73
C GLN A 82 11.68 0.91 18.65
N GLN A 83 12.05 1.55 17.53
CA GLN A 83 11.13 1.76 16.43
C GLN A 83 10.72 0.45 15.76
N HIS A 84 11.60 -0.54 15.52
CA HIS A 84 11.24 -1.71 14.70
C HIS A 84 11.19 -3.05 15.44
N LEU A 85 11.78 -3.13 16.63
CA LEU A 85 11.70 -4.33 17.48
C LEU A 85 10.53 -4.20 18.46
N GLY A 86 9.98 -5.34 18.88
CA GLY A 86 8.94 -5.38 19.93
C GLY A 86 9.49 -5.03 21.31
N ASP A 87 8.63 -4.62 22.24
CA ASP A 87 9.05 -4.29 23.62
C ASP A 87 9.59 -5.51 24.38
N GLU A 88 9.13 -6.71 24.02
CA GLU A 88 9.58 -7.97 24.61
C GLU A 88 10.82 -8.57 23.90
N ASP A 89 11.38 -7.90 22.90
CA ASP A 89 12.52 -8.44 22.16
C ASP A 89 13.79 -8.47 23.06
N PRO A 90 14.43 -9.63 23.25
CA PRO A 90 15.58 -9.76 24.13
C PRO A 90 16.79 -8.93 23.67
N LEU A 91 16.97 -8.73 22.35
CA LEU A 91 18.06 -7.89 21.82
C LEU A 91 17.84 -6.42 22.15
N ARG A 92 16.59 -5.94 22.07
CA ARG A 92 16.24 -4.57 22.43
C ARG A 92 16.47 -4.33 23.92
N ASN A 93 15.98 -5.22 24.77
CA ASN A 93 16.08 -5.07 26.22
C ASN A 93 17.53 -5.12 26.71
N GLU A 94 18.35 -6.00 26.15
CA GLU A 94 19.78 -6.05 26.44
C GLU A 94 20.49 -4.77 25.98
N LEU A 95 20.20 -4.29 24.76
CA LEU A 95 20.76 -3.03 24.25
C LEU A 95 20.40 -1.84 25.14
N GLU A 96 19.15 -1.75 25.56
CA GLU A 96 18.65 -0.66 26.40
C GLU A 96 19.28 -0.69 27.80
N SER A 97 19.39 -1.87 28.42
CA SER A 97 20.08 -2.05 29.70
C SER A 97 21.55 -1.59 29.66
N GLN A 98 22.28 -2.01 28.62
CA GLN A 98 23.69 -1.68 28.43
C GLN A 98 23.92 -0.20 28.09
N LEU A 99 23.02 0.42 27.33
CA LEU A 99 23.10 1.84 27.03
C LEU A 99 22.76 2.70 28.26
N ARG A 100 21.76 2.31 29.07
CA ARG A 100 21.43 3.02 30.31
C ARG A 100 22.59 3.00 31.31
N SER A 101 23.30 1.88 31.43
CA SER A 101 24.45 1.76 32.35
C SER A 101 25.70 2.53 31.87
N ASN A 102 25.86 2.76 30.57
CA ASN A 102 27.00 3.46 29.96
C ASN A 102 26.69 4.89 29.46
N GLY A 103 25.63 5.53 29.97
CA GLY A 103 25.31 6.92 29.61
C GLY A 103 24.91 7.13 28.15
N HIS A 104 24.28 6.11 27.52
CA HIS A 104 23.78 6.09 26.14
C HIS A 104 24.86 6.14 25.04
N HIS A 105 26.10 5.83 25.37
CA HIS A 105 27.21 5.75 24.42
C HIS A 105 27.52 4.29 24.08
N VAL A 106 27.87 3.98 22.83
CA VAL A 106 28.36 2.64 22.48
C VAL A 106 29.86 2.57 22.70
N ASN A 107 30.32 1.59 23.46
CA ASN A 107 31.75 1.31 23.65
C ASN A 107 32.17 0.08 22.83
N ASN A 108 33.48 -0.11 22.70
CA ASN A 108 34.03 -1.22 21.92
C ASN A 108 33.54 -2.61 22.40
N HIS A 109 33.33 -2.76 23.71
CA HIS A 109 32.91 -4.03 24.34
C HIS A 109 31.56 -4.55 23.86
N PHE A 110 30.60 -3.67 23.59
CA PHE A 110 29.26 -4.05 23.12
C PHE A 110 28.96 -3.54 21.70
N ARG A 111 30.01 -3.25 20.93
CA ARG A 111 29.90 -2.97 19.49
C ARG A 111 29.15 -4.09 18.77
N ASP A 112 29.45 -5.35 19.09
CA ASP A 112 28.79 -6.49 18.46
C ASP A 112 27.29 -6.54 18.79
N LEU A 113 26.90 -6.21 20.02
CA LEU A 113 25.50 -6.09 20.43
C LEU A 113 24.79 -4.99 19.62
N ALA A 114 25.38 -3.79 19.52
CA ALA A 114 24.82 -2.69 18.73
C ALA A 114 24.69 -3.05 17.25
N VAL A 115 25.69 -3.75 16.68
CA VAL A 115 25.66 -4.24 15.30
C VAL A 115 24.55 -5.26 15.06
N ARG A 116 24.34 -6.20 16.01
CA ARG A 116 23.26 -7.18 15.92
C ARG A 116 21.89 -6.52 16.05
N ALA A 117 21.72 -5.60 17.00
CA ALA A 117 20.48 -4.86 17.19
C ALA A 117 20.12 -4.00 15.96
N LEU A 118 21.10 -3.27 15.39
CA LEU A 118 20.89 -2.49 14.17
C LEU A 118 20.50 -3.38 12.99
N ARG A 119 21.16 -4.53 12.83
CA ARG A 119 20.80 -5.49 11.78
C ARG A 119 19.37 -6.01 11.97
N ALA A 120 19.01 -6.43 13.18
CA ALA A 120 17.68 -6.93 13.49
C ALA A 120 16.60 -5.86 13.23
N ALA A 121 16.86 -4.62 13.63
CA ALA A 121 15.97 -3.49 13.35
C ALA A 121 15.80 -3.23 11.84
N ASN A 122 16.90 -3.25 11.08
CA ASN A 122 16.87 -3.08 9.63
C ASN A 122 16.11 -4.23 8.92
N ASP A 123 16.33 -5.48 9.34
CA ASP A 123 15.63 -6.66 8.82
C ASP A 123 14.12 -6.59 9.13
N ALA A 124 13.75 -6.15 10.34
CA ALA A 124 12.36 -5.91 10.72
C ALA A 124 11.70 -4.82 9.88
N GLN A 125 12.38 -3.68 9.68
CA GLN A 125 11.91 -2.60 8.80
C GLN A 125 11.70 -3.09 7.36
N ASP A 126 12.62 -3.90 6.83
CA ASP A 126 12.51 -4.44 5.47
C ASP A 126 11.32 -5.40 5.34
N LEU A 127 11.02 -6.19 6.38
CA LEU A 127 9.85 -7.07 6.44
C LEU A 127 8.53 -6.27 6.48
N GLU A 128 8.45 -5.22 7.28
CA GLU A 128 7.29 -4.31 7.33
C GLU A 128 6.98 -3.72 5.95
N ARG A 129 8.01 -3.20 5.28
CA ARG A 129 7.91 -2.65 3.91
C ARG A 129 7.52 -3.72 2.90
N ALA A 130 8.05 -4.94 3.03
CA ALA A 130 7.71 -6.05 2.15
C ALA A 130 6.23 -6.44 2.22
N ARG A 131 5.60 -6.38 3.40
CA ARG A 131 4.16 -6.60 3.57
C ARG A 131 3.34 -5.55 2.83
N ALA A 132 3.70 -4.27 2.94
CA ALA A 132 3.02 -3.19 2.21
C ALA A 132 3.13 -3.36 0.69
N ARG A 133 4.30 -3.77 0.19
CA ARG A 133 4.51 -4.08 -1.23
C ARG A 133 3.67 -5.27 -1.70
N SER A 134 3.69 -6.37 -0.96
CA SER A 134 2.90 -7.57 -1.28
C SER A 134 1.42 -7.24 -1.33
N PHE A 135 0.91 -6.48 -0.35
CA PHE A 135 -0.46 -6.01 -0.33
C PHE A 135 -0.80 -5.14 -1.54
N ARG A 136 0.06 -4.19 -1.88
CA ARG A 136 -0.10 -3.37 -3.09
C ARG A 136 -0.14 -4.20 -4.38
N ASN A 137 0.75 -5.19 -4.52
CA ASN A 137 0.74 -6.06 -5.69
C ASN A 137 -0.57 -6.86 -5.77
N ILE A 138 -1.05 -7.39 -4.64
CA ILE A 138 -2.35 -8.06 -4.56
C ILE A 138 -3.46 -7.10 -4.99
N LEU A 139 -3.46 -5.86 -4.50
CA LEU A 139 -4.45 -4.85 -4.91
C LEU A 139 -4.42 -4.57 -6.41
N LEU A 140 -3.23 -4.37 -7.00
CA LEU A 140 -3.09 -4.12 -8.44
C LEU A 140 -3.54 -5.33 -9.26
N THR A 141 -3.23 -6.55 -8.82
CA THR A 141 -3.74 -7.77 -9.44
C THR A 141 -5.26 -7.84 -9.34
N SER A 142 -5.86 -7.50 -8.20
CA SER A 142 -7.32 -7.44 -8.04
C SER A 142 -7.95 -6.38 -8.96
N VAL A 143 -7.36 -5.19 -9.08
CA VAL A 143 -7.79 -4.15 -10.04
C VAL A 143 -7.77 -4.68 -11.46
N LEU A 144 -6.69 -5.36 -11.84
CA LEU A 144 -6.54 -5.93 -13.19
C LEU A 144 -7.62 -6.99 -13.44
N VAL A 145 -7.78 -7.95 -12.53
CA VAL A 145 -8.75 -9.05 -12.66
C VAL A 145 -10.17 -8.52 -12.74
N THR A 146 -10.56 -7.62 -11.83
CA THR A 146 -11.91 -7.03 -11.82
C THR A 146 -12.17 -6.16 -13.04
N SER A 147 -11.20 -5.36 -13.48
CA SER A 147 -11.29 -4.59 -14.74
C SER A 147 -11.43 -5.50 -15.96
N VAL A 148 -10.72 -6.62 -16.01
CA VAL A 148 -10.86 -7.61 -17.09
C VAL A 148 -12.24 -8.24 -17.07
N ILE A 149 -12.78 -8.58 -15.89
CA ILE A 149 -14.15 -9.12 -15.76
C ILE A 149 -15.18 -8.11 -16.27
N ALA A 150 -15.10 -6.85 -15.86
CA ALA A 150 -15.99 -5.78 -16.35
C ALA A 150 -15.87 -5.63 -17.88
N GLY A 151 -14.64 -5.54 -18.39
CA GLY A 151 -14.39 -5.46 -19.83
C GLY A 151 -14.91 -6.66 -20.62
N LEU A 152 -14.82 -7.88 -20.08
CA LEU A 152 -15.38 -9.09 -20.68
C LEU A 152 -16.91 -9.08 -20.68
N ILE A 153 -17.55 -8.55 -19.64
CA ILE A 153 -19.01 -8.39 -19.58
C ILE A 153 -19.48 -7.42 -20.67
N VAL A 154 -18.80 -6.28 -20.83
CA VAL A 154 -19.07 -5.34 -21.92
C VAL A 154 -18.86 -6.00 -23.28
N LEU A 155 -17.71 -6.65 -23.48
CA LEU A 155 -17.40 -7.33 -24.74
C LEU A 155 -18.44 -8.40 -25.10
N TRP A 156 -18.87 -9.18 -24.11
CA TRP A 156 -19.88 -10.22 -24.31
C TRP A 156 -21.25 -9.61 -24.65
N ALA A 157 -21.61 -8.48 -24.04
CA ALA A 157 -22.84 -7.75 -24.37
C ALA A 157 -22.85 -7.17 -25.80
N TYR A 158 -21.70 -6.84 -26.36
CA TYR A 158 -21.59 -6.45 -27.78
C TYR A 158 -21.68 -7.65 -28.73
N TYR A 159 -21.13 -8.80 -28.34
CA TYR A 159 -21.17 -10.01 -29.17
C TYR A 159 -22.57 -10.66 -29.18
N ASP A 160 -23.21 -10.74 -28.01
CA ASP A 160 -24.56 -11.26 -27.84
C ASP A 160 -25.41 -10.34 -26.95
N PRO A 161 -26.09 -9.34 -27.55
CA PRO A 161 -26.96 -8.43 -26.81
C PRO A 161 -28.15 -9.13 -26.11
N ALA A 162 -28.55 -10.33 -26.55
CA ALA A 162 -29.67 -11.05 -25.96
C ALA A 162 -29.29 -11.71 -24.62
N ALA A 163 -28.01 -12.05 -24.41
CA ALA A 163 -27.54 -12.69 -23.20
C ALA A 163 -27.55 -11.74 -21.98
N ILE A 164 -26.96 -10.54 -22.11
CA ILE A 164 -26.81 -9.58 -20.99
C ILE A 164 -27.65 -8.32 -21.19
N ALA A 165 -27.57 -7.64 -22.33
CA ALA A 165 -28.19 -6.31 -22.49
C ALA A 165 -29.72 -6.38 -22.34
N GLN A 166 -30.35 -7.45 -22.84
CA GLN A 166 -31.78 -7.70 -22.62
C GLN A 166 -32.14 -7.86 -21.13
N LYS A 167 -31.20 -8.34 -20.29
CA LYS A 167 -31.37 -8.49 -18.83
C LYS A 167 -31.21 -7.17 -18.06
N LEU A 168 -30.80 -6.09 -18.72
CA LEU A 168 -30.76 -4.75 -18.13
C LEU A 168 -31.94 -3.88 -18.56
N CYS A 169 -32.81 -4.41 -19.42
CA CYS A 169 -34.06 -3.75 -19.79
C CYS A 169 -35.20 -4.16 -18.85
N PHE A 170 -36.05 -3.20 -18.53
CA PHE A 170 -37.24 -3.37 -17.71
C PHE A 170 -38.50 -3.31 -18.58
N ARG A 171 -39.55 -4.01 -18.16
CA ARG A 171 -40.85 -4.05 -18.86
C ARG A 171 -42.00 -3.59 -17.96
N PRO A 172 -41.99 -2.33 -17.50
CA PRO A 172 -43.14 -1.78 -16.78
C PRO A 172 -44.35 -1.71 -17.72
N GLN A 173 -45.47 -2.29 -17.28
CA GLN A 173 -46.78 -2.16 -17.95
C GLN A 173 -46.73 -2.40 -19.48
N ALA A 174 -45.96 -3.40 -19.92
CA ALA A 174 -45.74 -3.83 -21.30
C ALA A 174 -44.89 -2.92 -22.23
N ASN A 175 -44.34 -1.80 -21.74
CA ASN A 175 -43.37 -1.00 -22.49
C ASN A 175 -41.93 -1.43 -22.15
N LEU A 176 -41.09 -1.68 -23.17
CA LEU A 176 -39.69 -2.03 -22.96
C LEU A 176 -38.84 -0.77 -22.79
N VAL A 177 -38.19 -0.62 -21.65
CA VAL A 177 -37.27 0.48 -21.33
C VAL A 177 -35.87 -0.08 -21.09
N CYS A 178 -34.87 0.42 -21.82
CA CYS A 178 -33.46 0.08 -21.60
C CYS A 178 -32.62 1.34 -21.31
N PRO A 179 -31.38 1.19 -20.81
CA PRO A 179 -30.54 2.32 -20.38
C PRO A 179 -30.29 3.42 -21.43
N ILE A 180 -30.02 3.09 -22.70
CA ILE A 180 -29.74 4.09 -23.75
C ILE A 180 -30.99 4.39 -24.58
N SER A 181 -31.69 3.34 -25.03
CA SER A 181 -32.79 3.45 -25.99
C SER A 181 -33.79 2.31 -25.77
N GLY A 182 -35.03 2.39 -26.27
CA GLY A 182 -36.05 1.34 -26.08
C GLY A 182 -35.75 -0.04 -26.71
N THR A 183 -34.51 -0.29 -27.16
CA THR A 183 -34.05 -1.56 -27.71
C THR A 183 -32.75 -1.99 -27.03
N PRO A 184 -32.58 -3.28 -26.70
CA PRO A 184 -31.37 -3.78 -26.05
C PRO A 184 -30.16 -3.65 -26.98
N ARG A 185 -29.10 -3.01 -26.50
CA ARG A 185 -27.83 -2.81 -27.22
C ARG A 185 -26.66 -3.12 -26.29
N GLY A 186 -25.54 -3.60 -26.84
CA GLY A 186 -24.32 -3.81 -26.03
C GLY A 186 -23.83 -2.55 -25.29
N GLY A 187 -24.10 -1.37 -25.84
CA GLY A 187 -23.82 -0.09 -25.18
C GLY A 187 -24.60 0.16 -23.88
N ASP A 188 -25.74 -0.51 -23.67
CA ASP A 188 -26.52 -0.39 -22.43
C ASP A 188 -25.71 -0.84 -21.21
N VAL A 189 -24.88 -1.87 -21.38
CA VAL A 189 -23.97 -2.35 -20.32
C VAL A 189 -22.87 -1.33 -20.05
N LEU A 190 -22.29 -0.76 -21.11
CA LEU A 190 -21.21 0.21 -21.01
C LEU A 190 -21.65 1.49 -20.28
N ILE A 191 -22.85 2.00 -20.55
CA ILE A 191 -23.36 3.18 -19.85
C ILE A 191 -23.70 2.89 -18.39
N VAL A 192 -24.22 1.70 -18.08
CA VAL A 192 -24.49 1.26 -16.70
C VAL A 192 -23.18 1.15 -15.91
N GLU A 193 -22.16 0.49 -16.47
CA GLU A 193 -20.84 0.39 -15.85
C GLU A 193 -20.22 1.78 -15.62
N PHE A 194 -20.37 2.69 -16.59
CA PHE A 194 -19.88 4.06 -16.46
C PHE A 194 -20.53 4.80 -15.28
N PHE A 195 -21.86 4.74 -15.15
CA PHE A 195 -22.55 5.36 -14.00
C PHE A 195 -22.20 4.69 -12.66
N GLY A 196 -22.00 3.37 -12.66
CA GLY A 196 -21.47 2.63 -11.51
C GLY A 196 -20.07 3.10 -11.10
N LEU A 197 -19.19 3.32 -12.07
CA LEU A 197 -17.85 3.89 -11.86
C LEU A 197 -17.94 5.32 -11.35
N CYS A 198 -18.84 6.15 -11.86
CA CYS A 198 -19.06 7.50 -11.32
C CYS A 198 -19.50 7.46 -9.85
N GLY A 199 -20.44 6.56 -9.50
CA GLY A 199 -20.84 6.33 -8.10
C GLY A 199 -19.66 5.91 -7.23
N ALA A 200 -18.82 4.99 -7.73
CA ALA A 200 -17.58 4.56 -7.08
C ALA A 200 -16.61 5.71 -6.82
N ALA A 201 -16.40 6.55 -7.83
CA ALA A 201 -15.48 7.66 -7.78
C ALA A 201 -15.94 8.70 -6.75
N LEU A 202 -17.25 8.96 -6.67
CA LEU A 202 -17.82 9.86 -5.66
C LEU A 202 -17.61 9.30 -4.25
N ALA A 203 -17.96 8.03 -4.00
CA ALA A 203 -17.74 7.38 -2.71
C ALA A 203 -16.24 7.35 -2.32
N GLY A 204 -15.37 7.11 -3.31
CA GLY A 204 -13.92 7.19 -3.17
C GLY A 204 -13.43 8.58 -2.78
N ALA A 205 -13.90 9.62 -3.48
CA ALA A 205 -13.52 11.02 -3.22
C ALA A 205 -13.91 11.47 -1.81
N VAL A 206 -15.08 11.07 -1.31
CA VAL A 206 -15.50 11.35 0.07
C VAL A 206 -14.55 10.69 1.08
N SER A 207 -14.08 9.48 0.80
CA SER A 207 -13.11 8.78 1.66
C SER A 207 -11.73 9.46 1.71
N LEU A 208 -11.34 10.23 0.69
CA LEU A 208 -10.05 10.92 0.65
C LEU A 208 -9.93 12.03 1.70
N ARG A 209 -11.05 12.64 2.13
CA ARG A 209 -11.05 13.74 3.11
C ARG A 209 -10.45 13.33 4.47
N HIS A 210 -10.47 12.03 4.78
CA HIS A 210 -9.95 11.49 6.04
C HIS A 210 -8.53 10.92 5.92
N MET A 211 -7.90 11.04 4.74
CA MET A 211 -6.54 10.56 4.55
C MET A 211 -5.54 11.64 4.93
N GLN A 212 -4.84 11.41 6.03
CA GLN A 212 -3.65 12.18 6.39
C GLN A 212 -2.49 11.79 5.46
N GLY A 213 -1.56 12.73 5.22
CA GLY A 213 -0.55 12.65 4.16
C GLY A 213 0.15 11.30 4.05
N THR A 214 0.26 10.78 2.82
CA THR A 214 0.84 9.45 2.58
C THR A 214 2.36 9.52 2.61
N ALA A 215 2.97 9.40 3.79
CA ALA A 215 4.42 9.30 3.95
C ALA A 215 5.00 7.95 3.48
N THR A 216 4.16 7.05 2.96
CA THR A 216 4.57 5.69 2.59
C THR A 216 4.90 5.56 1.10
N PRO A 217 6.08 5.02 0.74
CA PRO A 217 6.57 4.98 -0.65
C PRO A 217 5.77 4.06 -1.59
N TYR A 218 4.74 3.37 -1.10
CA TYR A 218 4.01 2.34 -1.85
C TYR A 218 2.61 2.77 -2.30
N MET A 219 2.17 4.00 -2.03
CA MET A 219 0.90 4.59 -2.52
C MET A 219 -0.32 3.64 -2.34
N VAL A 220 -0.32 2.81 -1.30
CA VAL A 220 -1.37 1.81 -1.01
C VAL A 220 -2.77 2.42 -1.05
N PRO A 221 -3.01 3.62 -0.47
CA PRO A 221 -4.34 4.23 -0.51
C PRO A 221 -4.84 4.55 -1.93
N ILE A 222 -3.94 4.88 -2.85
CA ILE A 222 -4.31 5.15 -4.24
C ILE A 222 -4.68 3.85 -4.95
N CYS A 223 -3.98 2.75 -4.66
CA CYS A 223 -4.37 1.42 -5.17
C CYS A 223 -5.74 0.97 -4.64
N LEU A 224 -6.06 1.27 -3.37
CA LEU A 224 -7.40 1.01 -2.80
C LEU A 224 -8.48 1.84 -3.51
N LEU A 225 -8.21 3.13 -3.77
CA LEU A 225 -9.12 3.97 -4.54
C LEU A 225 -9.34 3.44 -5.96
N LEU A 226 -8.26 3.00 -6.62
CA LEU A 226 -8.33 2.45 -7.97
C LEU A 226 -9.14 1.16 -8.03
N LEU A 227 -9.07 0.32 -6.99
CA LEU A 227 -9.84 -0.93 -6.87
C LEU A 227 -11.36 -0.68 -6.78
N ARG A 228 -11.79 0.45 -6.22
CA ARG A 228 -13.22 0.80 -6.14
C ARG A 228 -13.87 1.04 -7.50
N LEU A 229 -13.11 1.51 -8.49
CA LEU A 229 -13.67 1.83 -9.81
C LEU A 229 -14.27 0.60 -10.52
N PRO A 230 -13.51 -0.49 -10.77
CA PRO A 230 -14.08 -1.68 -11.41
C PRO A 230 -15.11 -2.38 -10.52
N ILE A 231 -14.95 -2.36 -9.18
CA ILE A 231 -15.95 -2.93 -8.28
C ILE A 231 -17.28 -2.19 -8.40
N GLY A 232 -17.28 -0.86 -8.53
CA GLY A 232 -18.50 -0.07 -8.67
C GLY A 232 -19.20 -0.25 -10.00
N ALA A 233 -18.43 -0.39 -11.08
CA ALA A 233 -18.95 -0.76 -12.39
C ALA A 233 -19.68 -2.12 -12.32
N LEU A 234 -19.02 -3.13 -11.75
CA LEU A 234 -19.62 -4.46 -11.56
C LEU A 234 -20.84 -4.41 -10.62
N ALA A 235 -20.77 -3.65 -9.52
CA ALA A 235 -21.87 -3.50 -8.57
C ALA A 235 -23.11 -2.91 -9.23
N ALA A 236 -22.96 -1.96 -10.16
CA ALA A 236 -24.07 -1.40 -10.93
C ALA A 236 -24.76 -2.46 -11.81
N VAL A 237 -23.98 -3.24 -12.56
CA VAL A 237 -24.51 -4.32 -13.42
C VAL A 237 -25.21 -5.38 -12.56
N PHE A 238 -24.54 -5.92 -11.55
CA PHE A 238 -25.13 -6.95 -10.68
C PHE A 238 -26.32 -6.43 -9.89
N GLY A 239 -26.28 -5.19 -9.41
CA GLY A 239 -27.38 -4.56 -8.70
C GLY A 239 -28.65 -4.48 -9.55
N LEU A 240 -28.53 -4.02 -10.80
CA LEU A 240 -29.66 -4.00 -11.73
C LEU A 240 -30.16 -5.40 -12.10
N LEU A 241 -29.27 -6.39 -12.23
CA LEU A 241 -29.67 -7.79 -12.44
C LEU A 241 -30.44 -8.35 -11.24
N VAL A 242 -30.06 -8.01 -10.00
CA VAL A 242 -30.78 -8.38 -8.78
C VAL A 242 -32.18 -7.75 -8.76
N VAL A 243 -32.29 -6.47 -9.14
CA VAL A 243 -33.59 -5.79 -9.27
C VAL A 243 -34.45 -6.49 -10.33
N GLN A 244 -33.90 -6.77 -11.51
CA GLN A 244 -34.64 -7.48 -12.57
C GLN A 244 -35.06 -8.90 -12.15
N GLY A 245 -34.26 -9.57 -11.33
CA GLY A 245 -34.57 -10.89 -10.78
C GLY A 245 -35.75 -10.92 -9.81
N GLY A 246 -36.33 -9.76 -9.46
CA GLY A 246 -37.48 -9.66 -8.56
C GLY A 246 -37.15 -9.99 -7.10
N PHE A 247 -35.86 -10.03 -6.74
CA PHE A 247 -35.42 -10.29 -5.36
C PHE A 247 -35.81 -9.18 -4.40
N VAL A 248 -35.97 -7.94 -4.91
CA VAL A 248 -36.39 -6.79 -4.11
C VAL A 248 -37.78 -6.34 -4.59
N PRO A 249 -38.86 -6.67 -3.86
CA PRO A 249 -40.21 -6.28 -4.23
C PRO A 249 -40.35 -4.75 -4.26
N GLY A 250 -40.98 -4.22 -5.30
CA GLY A 250 -41.27 -2.78 -5.45
C GLY A 250 -40.22 -1.94 -6.17
N LEU A 251 -39.03 -2.48 -6.50
CA LEU A 251 -37.99 -1.76 -7.27
C LEU A 251 -37.99 -2.08 -8.78
N THR A 252 -38.85 -2.99 -9.23
CA THR A 252 -38.90 -3.47 -10.62
C THR A 252 -39.62 -2.54 -11.59
N ASP A 253 -40.34 -1.53 -11.09
CA ASP A 253 -41.14 -0.59 -11.89
C ASP A 253 -40.28 0.63 -12.31
N LEU A 254 -39.21 0.31 -13.03
CA LEU A 254 -38.26 1.29 -13.57
C LEU A 254 -38.77 1.77 -14.93
N ASP A 255 -39.42 2.93 -14.92
CA ASP A 255 -40.20 3.47 -16.04
C ASP A 255 -39.40 4.33 -17.01
N SER A 256 -38.19 4.74 -16.64
CA SER A 256 -37.35 5.60 -17.48
C SER A 256 -35.87 5.20 -17.47
N SER A 257 -35.20 5.48 -18.59
CA SER A 257 -33.73 5.32 -18.71
C SER A 257 -32.97 6.07 -17.62
N ALA A 258 -33.42 7.28 -17.29
CA ALA A 258 -32.84 8.10 -16.23
C ALA A 258 -32.91 7.43 -14.85
N GLN A 259 -34.03 6.77 -14.52
CA GLN A 259 -34.15 6.02 -13.26
C GLN A 259 -33.21 4.82 -13.22
N ILE A 260 -33.08 4.07 -14.32
CA ILE A 260 -32.16 2.92 -14.41
C ILE A 260 -30.71 3.38 -14.16
N LEU A 261 -30.28 4.47 -14.81
CA LEU A 261 -28.94 5.04 -14.64
C LEU A 261 -28.72 5.63 -13.24
N ALA A 262 -29.75 6.24 -12.64
CA ALA A 262 -29.69 6.70 -11.26
C ALA A 262 -29.47 5.53 -10.28
N TRP A 263 -30.17 4.41 -10.48
CA TRP A 263 -29.94 3.20 -9.69
C TRP A 263 -28.56 2.58 -9.93
N ALA A 264 -28.06 2.59 -11.17
CA ALA A 264 -26.69 2.18 -11.46
C ALA A 264 -25.67 2.98 -10.65
N LEU A 265 -25.86 4.31 -10.55
CA LEU A 265 -25.03 5.18 -9.72
C LEU A 265 -25.16 4.84 -8.23
N VAL A 266 -26.40 4.62 -7.73
CA VAL A 266 -26.65 4.24 -6.33
C VAL A 266 -25.96 2.91 -5.99
N PHE A 267 -26.04 1.89 -6.85
CA PHE A 267 -25.34 0.63 -6.65
C PHE A 267 -23.81 0.81 -6.70
N GLY A 268 -23.32 1.69 -7.56
CA GLY A 268 -21.91 2.10 -7.60
C GLY A 268 -21.42 2.73 -6.29
N VAL A 269 -22.28 3.48 -5.59
CA VAL A 269 -21.98 4.00 -4.23
C VAL A 269 -22.10 2.89 -3.18
N ALA A 270 -23.16 2.07 -3.26
CA ALA A 270 -23.48 1.02 -2.30
C ALA A 270 -22.40 -0.08 -2.18
N GLN A 271 -21.49 -0.18 -3.15
CA GLN A 271 -20.33 -1.06 -3.11
C GLN A 271 -19.45 -0.86 -1.86
N GLU A 272 -19.55 0.32 -1.20
CA GLU A 272 -18.76 0.65 -0.01
C GLU A 272 -18.86 -0.43 1.07
N THR A 273 -20.03 -1.07 1.19
CA THR A 273 -20.27 -2.20 2.09
C THR A 273 -19.27 -3.34 1.89
N VAL A 274 -18.93 -3.63 0.63
CA VAL A 274 -18.00 -4.71 0.25
C VAL A 274 -16.55 -4.22 0.35
N THR A 275 -16.26 -3.00 -0.11
CA THR A 275 -14.87 -2.50 -0.17
C THR A 275 -14.33 -2.12 1.22
N ARG A 276 -15.19 -1.86 2.21
CA ARG A 276 -14.79 -1.50 3.58
C ARG A 276 -13.87 -2.53 4.23
N LEU A 277 -14.08 -3.82 3.97
CA LEU A 277 -13.22 -4.88 4.51
C LEU A 277 -11.80 -4.82 3.93
N VAL A 278 -11.69 -4.57 2.62
CA VAL A 278 -10.40 -4.42 1.94
C VAL A 278 -9.69 -3.15 2.42
N ASP A 279 -10.44 -2.07 2.62
CA ASP A 279 -9.92 -0.81 3.15
C ASP A 279 -9.41 -0.96 4.58
N GLN A 280 -10.14 -1.67 5.46
CA GLN A 280 -9.72 -1.98 6.83
C GLN A 280 -8.43 -2.81 6.85
N GLN A 281 -8.34 -3.83 6.00
CA GLN A 281 -7.13 -4.63 5.88
C GLN A 281 -5.96 -3.78 5.38
N GLY A 282 -6.20 -2.85 4.44
CA GLY A 282 -5.20 -1.91 3.97
C GLY A 282 -4.69 -0.99 5.08
N LYS A 283 -5.57 -0.44 5.90
CA LYS A 283 -5.20 0.35 7.09
C LYS A 283 -4.35 -0.46 8.06
N ARG A 284 -4.71 -1.73 8.32
CA ARG A 284 -3.95 -2.63 9.20
C ARG A 284 -2.56 -2.96 8.66
N VAL A 285 -2.42 -3.18 7.36
CA VAL A 285 -1.10 -3.40 6.75
C VAL A 285 -0.25 -2.14 6.83
N LEU A 286 -0.86 -0.97 6.63
CA LEU A 286 -0.16 0.32 6.67
C LEU A 286 0.26 0.72 8.09
N SER A 287 -0.59 0.48 9.10
CA SER A 287 -0.27 0.77 10.50
C SER A 287 0.85 -0.12 11.06
N ASN A 288 1.11 -1.26 10.41
CA ASN A 288 2.26 -2.11 10.72
C ASN A 288 3.57 -1.61 10.10
N VAL A 289 3.55 -0.63 9.19
CA VAL A 289 4.77 -0.01 8.67
C VAL A 289 5.15 1.13 9.61
N ARG A 290 6.18 0.93 10.42
CA ARG A 290 6.55 1.88 11.47
C ARG A 290 7.35 3.04 10.84
N GLY A 291 6.73 4.22 10.76
CA GLY A 291 7.36 5.45 10.28
C GLY A 291 7.92 6.32 11.41
N PRO A 292 8.84 7.25 11.11
CA PRO A 292 9.45 8.15 12.10
C PRO A 292 8.45 9.13 12.77
N SER A 293 7.22 9.26 12.24
CA SER A 293 6.19 10.16 12.76
C SER A 293 5.35 9.58 13.89
N ARG A 294 5.51 8.29 14.24
CA ARG A 294 4.61 7.59 15.16
C ARG A 294 4.71 8.05 16.63
N GLY A 295 5.73 8.86 16.98
CA GLY A 295 5.83 9.50 18.30
C GLY A 295 4.96 10.76 18.48
N PHE A 296 4.24 11.22 17.44
CA PHE A 296 3.26 12.31 17.54
C PHE A 296 1.81 11.81 17.57
N GLU A 297 1.59 10.53 17.31
CA GLU A 297 0.29 9.87 17.42
C GLU A 297 0.33 9.06 18.72
N ASP A 298 0.16 9.76 19.84
CA ASP A 298 -0.19 9.11 21.10
C ASP A 298 -1.45 8.26 20.88
N ASP A 299 -1.45 7.09 21.50
CA ASP A 299 -2.60 6.23 21.73
C ASP A 299 -3.65 6.92 22.64
N ASP A 300 -4.04 8.16 22.33
CA ASP A 300 -5.13 8.88 22.96
C ASP A 300 -6.44 8.54 22.21
N GLU A 301 -6.93 7.33 22.48
CA GLU A 301 -8.36 7.18 22.72
C GLU A 301 -8.57 6.19 23.88
N PRO A 302 -8.70 6.69 25.12
CA PRO A 302 -9.54 6.00 26.07
C PRO A 302 -11.00 6.22 25.64
N ASN A 303 -11.60 5.13 25.16
CA ASN A 303 -13.03 4.90 25.07
C ASN A 303 -13.82 5.67 26.17
N GLU A 304 -14.55 6.72 25.78
CA GLU A 304 -15.59 7.32 26.61
C GLU A 304 -16.94 7.32 25.85
N ARG A 305 -17.77 6.34 26.23
CA ARG A 305 -19.25 6.29 26.24
C ARG A 305 -20.04 6.57 24.97
#